data_AF-A0A7G6WSK2-F1
#
_entry.id   AF-A0A7G6WSK2-F1
#
_cell.length_a   1.000
_cell.length_b   1.000
_cell.length_c   1.000
_cell.angle_alpha   90.00
_cell.angle_beta   90.00
_cell.angle_gamma   90.00
#
_symmetry.space_group_name_H-M   'P 1'
#
loop_
_entity.id
_entity.type
_entity.pdbx_description
1 polymer ?
#
loop_
_entity_poly.entity_id
_entity_poly.type
_entity_poly.pdbx_seq_one_letter_code
_entity_poly.pdbx_strand_id
1 'polypeptide(L)'
;MSDSPYVEWQTAGGRFIITDAAYREFVRAARLRPLIATQLRRLREGADLVAVGAFIRTAFFDAQLPSGLSEAIAYGYGEFGGSEPELAVSCVPAGEPLDEFLTGPQEIFLNVKGDHTLLSACKRCWACAFNDRAIIYREVRGIDHLAVTSLVGVELMTVPAQTTEPVLVSAER
;
A
#
# COMPACT_ATOMS: atom_id res chain seq x y z
N MET A 1 9.73 7.04 -20.22
CA MET A 1 9.48 7.97 -19.09
C MET A 1 10.43 7.62 -17.95
N SER A 2 11.74 7.92 -18.11
CA SER A 2 12.77 7.41 -17.19
C SER A 2 12.86 8.15 -15.84
N ASP A 3 12.07 9.22 -15.64
CA ASP A 3 12.25 10.16 -14.54
C ASP A 3 10.89 10.54 -13.88
N SER A 4 9.98 9.56 -13.80
CA SER A 4 8.70 9.76 -13.12
C SER A 4 8.92 9.82 -11.61
N PRO A 5 8.38 10.83 -10.88
CA PRO A 5 8.48 10.87 -9.43
C PRO A 5 7.64 9.77 -8.75
N TYR A 6 6.83 9.03 -9.50
CA TYR A 6 5.85 8.08 -8.97
C TYR A 6 6.39 6.66 -8.80
N VAL A 7 7.43 6.29 -9.55
CA VAL A 7 7.99 4.94 -9.56
C VAL A 7 9.51 5.02 -9.44
N GLU A 8 10.06 4.33 -8.45
CA GLU A 8 11.49 4.26 -8.19
C GLU A 8 11.97 2.81 -8.24
N TRP A 9 12.89 2.52 -9.16
CA TRP A 9 13.49 1.19 -9.30
C TRP A 9 14.56 0.92 -8.26
N GLN A 10 14.50 -0.26 -7.64
CA GLN A 10 15.52 -0.73 -6.72
C GLN A 10 16.38 -1.81 -7.39
N THR A 11 17.60 -1.43 -7.75
CA THR A 11 18.56 -2.25 -8.52
C THR A 11 18.98 -3.55 -7.84
N ALA A 12 18.90 -3.64 -6.51
CA ALA A 12 19.35 -4.81 -5.77
C ALA A 12 18.36 -6.00 -5.78
N GLY A 13 17.11 -5.82 -6.25
CA GLY A 13 16.06 -6.83 -6.08
C GLY A 13 15.13 -7.04 -7.27
N GLY A 14 15.35 -6.36 -8.40
CA GLY A 14 14.42 -6.44 -9.54
C GLY A 14 13.00 -6.12 -9.10
N ARG A 15 12.84 -5.00 -8.37
CA ARG A 15 11.58 -4.49 -7.86
C ARG A 15 11.51 -2.98 -8.03
N PHE A 16 10.30 -2.41 -8.03
CA PHE A 16 10.12 -0.97 -7.93
C PHE A 16 9.19 -0.60 -6.78
N ILE A 17 9.35 0.61 -6.29
CA ILE A 17 8.50 1.21 -5.27
C ILE A 17 7.64 2.28 -5.92
N ILE A 18 6.34 2.24 -5.63
CA ILE A 18 5.43 3.34 -5.89
C ILE A 18 5.54 4.31 -4.72
N THR A 19 5.94 5.54 -5.03
CA THR A 19 6.51 6.49 -4.08
C THR A 19 5.48 7.23 -3.23
N ASP A 20 5.97 8.03 -2.29
CA ASP A 20 5.17 8.97 -1.51
C ASP A 20 4.50 10.03 -2.40
N ALA A 21 5.20 10.47 -3.44
CA ALA A 21 4.67 11.42 -4.42
C ALA A 21 3.46 10.83 -5.15
N ALA A 22 3.48 9.54 -5.49
CA ALA A 22 2.35 8.85 -6.10
C ALA A 22 1.13 8.79 -5.17
N TYR A 23 1.33 8.42 -3.90
CA TYR A 23 0.25 8.40 -2.91
C TYR A 23 -0.37 9.79 -2.72
N ARG A 24 0.45 10.82 -2.53
CA ARG A 24 -0.03 12.20 -2.35
C ARG A 24 -0.79 12.69 -3.58
N GLU A 25 -0.28 12.41 -4.78
CA GLU A 25 -0.94 12.79 -6.01
C GLU A 25 -2.29 12.11 -6.17
N PHE A 26 -2.37 10.80 -5.91
CA PHE A 26 -3.62 10.06 -5.93
C PHE A 26 -4.64 10.65 -4.95
N VAL A 27 -4.26 10.81 -3.68
CA VAL A 27 -5.11 11.34 -2.62
C VAL A 27 -5.60 12.76 -2.93
N ARG A 28 -4.74 13.60 -3.53
CA ARG A 28 -5.09 14.96 -3.96
C ARG A 28 -6.07 14.94 -5.12
N ALA A 29 -5.74 14.24 -6.20
CA ALA A 29 -6.52 14.23 -7.43
C ALA A 29 -7.90 13.58 -7.24
N ALA A 30 -7.98 12.50 -6.46
CA ALA A 30 -9.22 11.83 -6.11
C ALA A 30 -10.03 12.54 -5.00
N ARG A 31 -9.52 13.67 -4.46
CA ARG A 31 -10.17 14.43 -3.37
C ARG A 31 -10.51 13.56 -2.16
N LEU A 32 -9.59 12.66 -1.79
CA LEU A 32 -9.81 11.75 -0.65
C LEU A 32 -9.65 12.45 0.70
N ARG A 33 -8.80 13.48 0.82
CA ARG A 33 -8.56 14.16 2.12
C ARG A 33 -9.84 14.68 2.80
N PRO A 34 -10.74 15.43 2.13
CA PRO A 34 -11.97 15.92 2.76
C PRO A 34 -12.94 14.79 3.15
N LEU A 35 -13.01 13.72 2.36
CA LEU A 35 -13.82 12.54 2.67
C LEU A 35 -13.31 11.85 3.94
N ILE A 36 -12.01 11.57 4.00
CA ILE A 36 -11.35 10.97 5.17
C ILE A 36 -11.56 11.84 6.41
N ALA A 37 -11.29 13.14 6.32
CA ALA A 37 -11.48 14.08 7.44
C ALA A 37 -12.92 14.07 7.97
N THR A 38 -13.90 14.02 7.06
CA THR A 38 -15.32 13.94 7.43
C THR A 38 -15.64 12.66 8.18
N GLN A 39 -15.16 11.51 7.70
CA GLN A 39 -15.42 10.23 8.36
C GLN A 39 -14.70 10.12 9.72
N LEU A 40 -13.47 10.61 9.83
CA LEU A 40 -12.76 10.67 11.11
C LEU A 40 -13.45 11.58 12.12
N ARG A 41 -14.02 12.71 11.67
CA ARG A 41 -14.85 13.54 12.56
C ARG A 41 -16.07 12.77 13.06
N ARG A 42 -16.79 12.08 12.16
CA ARG A 42 -17.93 11.24 12.54
C ARG A 42 -17.55 10.16 13.56
N LEU A 43 -16.39 9.52 13.38
CA LEU A 43 -15.86 8.56 14.33
C LEU A 43 -15.70 9.18 15.73
N ARG A 44 -15.09 10.37 15.80
CA ARG A 44 -14.90 11.12 17.07
C ARG A 44 -16.22 11.60 17.69
N GLU A 45 -17.26 11.78 16.87
CA GLU A 45 -18.63 12.09 17.30
C GLU A 45 -19.44 10.83 17.70
N GLY A 46 -18.83 9.64 17.63
CA GLY A 46 -19.43 8.38 18.10
C GLY A 46 -19.94 7.44 17.00
N ALA A 47 -19.60 7.68 15.73
CA ALA A 47 -19.90 6.73 14.66
C ALA A 47 -19.11 5.42 14.84
N ASP A 48 -19.66 4.32 14.31
CA ASP A 48 -19.04 3.00 14.35
C ASP A 48 -17.72 2.97 13.55
N LEU A 49 -16.67 2.44 14.18
CA LEU A 49 -15.33 2.35 13.61
C LEU A 49 -15.29 1.51 12.34
N VAL A 50 -15.96 0.34 12.36
CA VAL A 50 -15.92 -0.61 11.25
C VAL A 50 -16.57 0.03 10.02
N ALA A 51 -17.70 0.71 10.21
CA ALA A 51 -18.38 1.45 9.15
C ALA A 51 -17.54 2.61 8.61
N VAL A 52 -16.90 3.40 9.48
CA VAL A 52 -16.01 4.50 9.08
C VAL A 52 -14.81 3.98 8.28
N GLY A 53 -14.13 2.95 8.79
CA GLY A 53 -12.99 2.33 8.12
C GLY A 53 -13.36 1.75 6.77
N ALA A 54 -14.48 1.02 6.70
CA ALA A 54 -14.99 0.45 5.45
C ALA A 54 -15.32 1.53 4.41
N PHE A 55 -15.95 2.63 4.83
CA PHE A 55 -16.25 3.74 3.93
C PHE A 55 -14.97 4.36 3.34
N ILE A 56 -13.98 4.64 4.20
CA ILE A 56 -12.70 5.21 3.75
C ILE A 56 -12.03 4.27 2.74
N ARG A 57 -11.90 2.98 3.06
CA ARG A 57 -11.26 2.00 2.16
C ARG A 57 -12.02 1.87 0.83
N THR A 58 -13.34 1.90 0.85
CA THR A 58 -14.17 1.88 -0.37
C THR A 58 -13.91 3.12 -1.24
N ALA A 59 -13.76 4.30 -0.64
CA ALA A 59 -13.44 5.51 -1.38
C ALA A 59 -12.09 5.41 -2.13
N PHE A 60 -11.10 4.72 -1.57
CA PHE A 60 -9.84 4.43 -2.27
C PHE A 60 -10.04 3.50 -3.48
N PHE A 61 -10.91 2.49 -3.35
CA PHE A 61 -11.20 1.56 -4.44
C PHE A 61 -11.91 2.26 -5.61
N ASP A 62 -12.90 3.09 -5.31
CA ASP A 62 -13.74 3.75 -6.33
C ASP A 62 -13.05 4.95 -6.99
N ALA A 63 -12.10 5.58 -6.30
CA ALA A 63 -11.39 6.76 -6.77
C ALA A 63 -10.62 6.52 -8.08
N GLN A 64 -10.72 7.40 -9.06
CA GLN A 64 -9.94 7.26 -10.30
C GLN A 64 -8.47 7.66 -10.10
N LEU A 65 -7.55 6.92 -10.72
CA LEU A 65 -6.14 7.28 -10.75
C LEU A 65 -5.90 8.35 -11.82
N PRO A 66 -5.07 9.37 -11.54
CA PRO A 66 -4.58 10.28 -12.57
C PRO A 66 -3.85 9.52 -13.68
N SER A 67 -4.06 9.90 -14.94
CA SER A 67 -3.51 9.17 -16.10
C SER A 67 -1.99 9.03 -16.01
N GLY A 68 -1.27 10.12 -15.70
CA GLY A 68 0.19 10.09 -15.56
C GLY A 68 0.70 9.18 -14.44
N LEU A 69 -0.10 8.97 -13.38
CA LEU A 69 0.22 8.01 -12.33
C LEU A 69 0.01 6.57 -12.81
N SER A 70 -1.14 6.28 -13.43
CA SER A 70 -1.40 4.94 -13.99
C SER A 70 -0.42 4.57 -15.09
N GLU A 71 -0.05 5.51 -15.96
CA GLU A 71 0.93 5.32 -17.03
C GLU A 71 2.34 5.05 -16.47
N ALA A 72 2.75 5.74 -15.40
CA ALA A 72 4.02 5.49 -14.75
C ALA A 72 4.09 4.09 -14.13
N ILE A 73 3.01 3.64 -13.47
CA ILE A 73 2.93 2.30 -12.89
C ILE A 73 2.91 1.22 -13.99
N ALA A 74 2.14 1.41 -15.06
CA ALA A 74 2.09 0.49 -16.20
C ALA A 74 3.44 0.43 -16.95
N TYR A 75 4.14 1.56 -17.08
CA TYR A 75 5.50 1.57 -17.59
C TYR A 75 6.41 0.70 -16.70
N GLY A 76 6.37 0.88 -15.37
CA GLY A 76 7.10 0.02 -14.44
C GLY A 76 6.74 -1.47 -14.57
N TYR A 77 5.46 -1.79 -14.77
CA TYR A 77 5.03 -3.18 -15.04
C TYR A 77 5.72 -3.77 -16.27
N GLY A 78 5.78 -3.01 -17.37
CA GLY A 78 6.38 -3.46 -18.64
C GLY A 78 7.89 -3.70 -18.55
N GLU A 79 8.61 -2.94 -17.72
CA GLU A 79 10.06 -3.09 -17.57
C GLU A 79 10.46 -4.39 -16.86
N PHE A 80 9.54 -5.09 -16.17
CA PHE A 80 9.81 -6.46 -15.71
C PHE A 80 10.01 -7.45 -16.85
N GLY A 81 9.53 -7.14 -18.06
CA GLY A 81 9.63 -7.99 -19.23
C GLY A 81 8.76 -9.25 -19.16
N GLY A 82 8.84 -10.06 -20.23
CA GLY A 82 7.96 -11.22 -20.42
C GLY A 82 6.57 -10.84 -20.96
N SER A 83 5.78 -11.83 -21.39
CA SER A 83 4.44 -11.59 -21.95
C SER A 83 3.40 -11.26 -20.88
N GLU A 84 3.53 -11.84 -19.68
CA GLU A 84 2.65 -11.60 -18.52
C GLU A 84 3.41 -11.89 -17.21
N PRO A 85 4.26 -10.96 -16.74
CA PRO A 85 4.94 -11.15 -15.47
C PRO A 85 3.93 -11.24 -14.32
N GLU A 86 4.16 -12.19 -13.42
CA GLU A 86 3.40 -12.34 -12.17
C GLU A 86 4.10 -11.56 -11.06
N LEU A 87 3.34 -10.77 -10.32
CA LEU A 87 3.88 -9.86 -9.31
C LEU A 87 3.34 -10.13 -7.91
N ALA A 88 4.21 -9.86 -6.93
CA ALA A 88 3.81 -9.58 -5.56
C ALA A 88 3.69 -8.06 -5.38
N VAL A 89 2.59 -7.62 -4.79
CA VAL A 89 2.32 -6.21 -4.49
C VAL A 89 2.06 -6.06 -3.00
N SER A 90 2.85 -5.27 -2.30
CA SER A 90 2.80 -5.16 -0.83
C SER A 90 2.72 -3.71 -0.37
N CYS A 91 2.01 -3.46 0.74
CA CYS A 91 2.18 -2.19 1.45
C CYS A 91 3.64 -2.11 1.93
N VAL A 92 4.27 -0.94 1.84
CA VAL A 92 5.61 -0.69 2.40
C VAL A 92 5.45 0.46 3.41
N PRO A 93 5.91 0.31 4.66
CA PRO A 93 5.84 1.38 5.64
C PRO A 93 6.67 2.59 5.16
N ALA A 94 6.08 3.79 5.20
CA ALA A 94 6.79 5.06 5.02
C ALA A 94 6.71 5.88 6.31
N GLY A 95 7.83 6.45 6.74
CA GLY A 95 7.89 7.35 7.89
C GLY A 95 8.10 6.63 9.23
N GLU A 96 7.43 7.11 10.29
CA GLU A 96 7.61 6.57 11.65
C GLU A 96 7.27 5.06 11.70
N PRO A 97 8.03 4.26 12.46
CA PRO A 97 7.78 2.83 12.59
C PRO A 97 6.38 2.63 13.17
N LEU A 98 5.44 2.23 12.31
CA LEU A 98 4.18 1.68 12.75
C LEU A 98 4.55 0.38 13.45
N ASP A 99 4.27 0.31 14.74
CA ASP A 99 4.35 -0.95 15.47
C ASP A 99 3.36 -1.92 14.81
N GLU A 100 3.86 -2.83 13.98
CA GLU A 100 3.06 -3.77 13.19
C GLU A 100 2.13 -4.61 14.07
N PHE A 101 2.53 -4.85 15.33
CA PHE A 101 1.68 -5.51 16.31
C PHE A 101 0.41 -4.71 16.60
N LEU A 102 0.52 -3.38 16.59
CA LEU A 102 -0.56 -2.45 16.88
C LEU A 102 -1.35 -2.02 15.63
N THR A 103 -0.72 -1.96 14.46
CA THR A 103 -1.40 -1.58 13.20
C THR A 103 -1.94 -2.76 12.39
N GLY A 104 -1.58 -3.99 12.77
CA GLY A 104 -1.97 -5.20 12.07
C GLY A 104 -1.04 -5.55 10.89
N PRO A 105 -1.20 -6.76 10.33
CA PRO A 105 -0.38 -7.24 9.22
C PRO A 105 -0.58 -6.37 7.99
N GLN A 106 0.51 -6.12 7.26
CA GLN A 106 0.46 -5.42 5.99
C GLN A 106 -0.18 -6.30 4.91
N GLU A 107 -0.92 -5.68 3.99
CA GLU A 107 -1.54 -6.40 2.87
C GLU A 107 -0.49 -6.73 1.81
N ILE A 108 -0.48 -8.00 1.38
CA ILE A 108 0.33 -8.51 0.28
C ILE A 108 -0.60 -9.23 -0.69
N PHE A 109 -0.53 -8.85 -1.96
CA PHE A 109 -1.26 -9.45 -3.07
C PHE A 109 -0.30 -10.24 -3.93
N LEU A 110 -0.57 -11.53 -4.10
CA LEU A 110 0.26 -12.43 -4.91
C LEU A 110 -0.42 -12.70 -6.25
N ASN A 111 0.37 -13.18 -7.22
CA ASN A 111 -0.10 -13.56 -8.56
C ASN A 111 -0.81 -12.41 -9.29
N VAL A 112 -0.36 -11.17 -9.07
CA VAL A 112 -0.92 -9.98 -9.73
C VAL A 112 -0.41 -9.94 -11.16
N LYS A 113 -1.32 -9.89 -12.13
CA LYS A 113 -1.00 -9.84 -13.57
C LYS A 113 -1.80 -8.77 -14.30
N GLY A 114 -1.14 -8.09 -15.23
CA GLY A 114 -1.70 -7.04 -16.06
C GLY A 114 -1.95 -5.73 -15.31
N ASP A 115 -1.93 -4.64 -16.08
CA ASP A 115 -2.00 -3.28 -15.56
C ASP A 115 -3.23 -3.05 -14.67
N HIS A 116 -4.40 -3.50 -15.09
CA HIS A 116 -5.64 -3.30 -14.34
C HIS A 116 -5.61 -3.93 -12.94
N THR A 117 -5.10 -5.16 -12.85
CA THR A 117 -4.99 -5.87 -11.56
C THR A 117 -3.93 -5.22 -10.68
N LEU A 118 -2.80 -4.80 -11.27
CA LEU A 118 -1.75 -4.08 -10.56
C LEU A 118 -2.28 -2.78 -9.96
N LEU A 119 -2.92 -1.92 -10.76
CA LEU A 119 -3.49 -0.66 -10.30
C LEU A 119 -4.54 -0.86 -9.20
N SER A 120 -5.35 -1.92 -9.31
CA SER A 120 -6.30 -2.32 -8.27
C SER A 120 -5.59 -2.72 -6.97
N ALA A 121 -4.53 -3.55 -7.07
CA ALA A 121 -3.72 -3.94 -5.92
C ALA A 121 -3.07 -2.73 -5.23
N CYS A 122 -2.52 -1.78 -5.99
CA CYS A 122 -1.93 -0.54 -5.46
C CYS A 122 -2.94 0.27 -4.64
N LYS A 123 -4.17 0.43 -5.15
CA LYS A 123 -5.26 1.10 -4.41
C LYS A 123 -5.59 0.40 -3.10
N ARG A 124 -5.56 -0.93 -3.09
CA ARG A 124 -5.76 -1.73 -1.87
C ARG A 124 -4.62 -1.56 -0.89
N CYS A 125 -3.38 -1.52 -1.35
CA CYS A 125 -2.25 -1.20 -0.48
C CYS A 125 -2.37 0.21 0.12
N TRP A 126 -2.81 1.21 -0.63
CA TRP A 126 -3.04 2.55 -0.05
C TRP A 126 -4.20 2.57 0.95
N ALA A 127 -5.27 1.84 0.67
CA ALA A 127 -6.41 1.69 1.57
C ALA A 127 -6.05 0.95 2.87
N CYS A 128 -5.03 0.06 2.85
CA CYS A 128 -4.58 -0.72 4.01
C CYS A 128 -4.18 0.18 5.20
N ALA A 129 -3.73 1.41 4.91
CA ALA A 129 -3.42 2.43 5.92
C ALA A 129 -4.63 2.89 6.74
N PHE A 130 -5.86 2.59 6.32
CA PHE A 130 -7.12 2.92 6.99
C PHE A 130 -7.88 1.65 7.41
N ASN A 131 -7.16 0.57 7.71
CA ASN A 131 -7.73 -0.55 8.45
C ASN A 131 -8.11 -0.12 9.88
N ASP A 132 -8.99 -0.89 10.52
CA ASP A 132 -9.60 -0.50 11.80
C ASP A 132 -8.55 -0.37 12.92
N ARG A 133 -7.52 -1.23 12.92
CA ARG A 133 -6.42 -1.18 13.89
C ARG A 133 -5.53 0.04 13.70
N ALA A 134 -5.17 0.36 12.45
CA ALA A 134 -4.40 1.55 12.10
C ALA A 134 -5.16 2.82 12.49
N ILE A 135 -6.48 2.85 12.30
CA ILE A 135 -7.31 3.98 12.71
C ILE A 135 -7.28 4.14 14.24
N ILE A 136 -7.57 3.07 15.00
CA ILE A 136 -7.53 3.12 16.47
C ILE A 136 -6.15 3.55 16.97
N TYR A 137 -5.10 2.94 16.45
CA TYR A 137 -3.73 3.21 16.86
C TYR A 137 -3.42 4.71 16.76
N ARG A 138 -3.77 5.34 15.63
CA ARG A 138 -3.52 6.77 15.42
C ARG A 138 -4.41 7.65 16.28
N GLU A 139 -5.68 7.31 16.48
CA GLU A 139 -6.56 8.06 17.40
C GLU A 139 -6.02 8.02 18.85
N VAL A 140 -5.58 6.86 19.33
CA VAL A 140 -5.02 6.71 20.69
C VAL A 140 -3.70 7.46 20.86
N ARG A 141 -2.87 7.53 19.81
CA ARG A 141 -1.56 8.20 19.84
C ARG A 141 -1.61 9.67 19.46
N GLY A 142 -2.76 10.20 19.06
CA GLY A 142 -2.89 11.57 18.57
C GLY A 142 -2.14 11.83 17.26
N ILE A 143 -1.94 10.79 16.44
CA ILE A 143 -1.25 10.89 15.14
C ILE A 143 -2.26 11.35 14.09
N ASP A 144 -1.90 12.35 13.29
CA ASP A 144 -2.74 12.78 12.16
C ASP A 144 -2.77 11.71 11.06
N HIS A 145 -3.94 11.14 10.81
CA HIS A 145 -4.17 10.17 9.73
C HIS A 145 -3.82 10.72 8.35
N LEU A 146 -3.96 12.04 8.14
CA LEU A 146 -3.68 12.69 6.85
C LEU A 146 -2.21 13.07 6.65
N ALA A 147 -1.38 12.90 7.68
CA ALA A 147 0.07 13.06 7.62
C ALA A 147 0.78 11.75 7.22
N VAL A 148 0.13 10.61 7.44
CA VAL A 148 0.68 9.29 7.12
C VAL A 148 0.51 8.98 5.64
N THR A 149 1.53 8.37 5.06
CA THR A 149 1.54 7.95 3.67
C THR A 149 1.91 6.47 3.56
N SER A 150 1.52 5.85 2.45
CA SER A 150 1.70 4.42 2.21
C SER A 150 2.42 4.24 0.89
N LEU A 151 3.58 3.60 0.95
CA LEU A 151 4.32 3.18 -0.25
C LEU A 151 3.81 1.82 -0.70
N VAL A 152 4.02 1.48 -1.96
CA VAL A 152 3.67 0.16 -2.49
C VAL A 152 4.89 -0.46 -3.13
N GLY A 153 5.29 -1.64 -2.65
CA GLY A 153 6.33 -2.45 -3.25
C GLY A 153 5.73 -3.31 -4.35
N VAL A 154 6.43 -3.39 -5.49
CA VAL A 154 6.05 -4.24 -6.61
C VAL A 154 7.28 -5.03 -7.04
N GLU A 155 7.20 -6.35 -6.98
CA GLU A 155 8.31 -7.25 -7.30
C GLU A 155 7.83 -8.48 -8.05
N LEU A 156 8.74 -9.08 -8.83
CA LEU A 156 8.45 -10.34 -9.52
C LEU A 156 8.20 -11.45 -8.52
N MET A 157 7.15 -12.24 -8.76
CA MET A 157 6.97 -13.53 -8.10
C MET A 157 8.05 -14.48 -8.61
N THR A 158 9.16 -14.58 -7.89
CA THR A 158 10.04 -15.73 -8.04
C THR A 158 9.46 -16.87 -7.23
N VAL A 159 9.32 -18.07 -7.81
CA VAL A 159 9.13 -19.30 -7.03
C VAL A 159 10.22 -19.30 -5.95
N PRO A 160 9.91 -19.42 -4.64
CA PRO A 160 10.94 -19.36 -3.62
C PRO A 160 11.98 -20.44 -3.93
N ALA A 161 13.25 -20.05 -3.97
CA ALA A 161 14.31 -21.01 -3.72
C ALA A 161 14.01 -21.62 -2.34
N GLN A 162 13.65 -22.90 -2.35
CA GLN A 162 13.44 -23.82 -1.23
C GLN A 162 13.30 -23.18 0.16
N THR A 163 12.13 -23.41 0.76
CA THR A 163 11.86 -23.32 2.20
C THR A 163 13.09 -23.70 3.02
N THR A 164 13.82 -22.71 3.55
CA THR A 164 14.78 -22.96 4.61
C THR A 164 13.94 -23.33 5.83
N GLU A 165 13.89 -24.62 6.16
CA GLU A 165 13.32 -25.05 7.44
C GLU A 165 13.98 -24.26 8.58
N PRO A 166 13.23 -23.86 9.62
CA PRO A 166 13.81 -23.20 10.77
C PRO A 166 14.82 -24.15 11.43
N VAL A 167 16.09 -23.74 11.47
CA VAL A 167 17.11 -24.41 12.27
C VAL A 167 16.70 -24.27 13.74
N LEU A 168 16.19 -25.37 14.32
CA LEU A 168 16.01 -25.48 15.76
C LEU A 168 17.39 -25.53 16.41
N VAL A 169 17.81 -24.42 17.02
CA VAL A 169 18.93 -24.41 17.94
C VAL A 169 18.44 -25.03 19.25
N SER A 170 18.78 -26.30 19.48
CA SER A 170 18.63 -26.92 20.80
C SER A 170 19.64 -26.28 21.75
N ALA A 171 19.14 -25.60 22.78
CA ALA A 171 19.96 -25.22 23.93
C ALA A 171 20.32 -26.49 24.70
N GLU A 172 21.59 -26.90 24.65
CA GLU A 172 22.15 -27.85 25.60
C GLU A 172 22.26 -27.17 26.99
N ARG A 173 22.01 -27.97 28.02
CA ARG A 173 21.83 -27.56 29.43
C ARG A 173 23.11 -27.06 30.09
#